data_AF-A0A9D8BL06-F1
#
_entry.id   AF-A0A9D8BL06-F1
#
_cell.length_a   1.000
_cell.length_b   1.000
_cell.length_c   1.000
_cell.angle_alpha   90.00
_cell.angle_beta   90.00
_cell.angle_gamma   90.00
#
_symmetry.space_group_name_H-M   'P 1'
#
loop_
_entity.id
_entity.type
_entity.pdbx_description
1 polymer ?
#
loop_
_entity_poly.entity_id
_entity_poly.type
_entity_poly.pdbx_seq_one_letter_code
_entity_poly.pdbx_strand_id
1 'polypeptide(L)'
;MAKGKQDAAVMIPCKVALGMFSDERVVVVELPDNRKICAIVDEGRVKVDRDPRPGEQVDGWVEVAPVKIAKDSCVVDLPQPSLTQGARVRVPTRLLVGAAS
;
A
#
# COMPACT_ATOMS: atom_id res chain seq x y z
N MET A 1 11.08 5.43 26.06
CA MET A 1 10.32 5.75 24.83
C MET A 1 11.20 5.33 23.66
N ALA A 2 10.89 4.22 22.99
CA ALA A 2 11.67 3.76 21.86
C ALA A 2 11.37 4.66 20.65
N LYS A 3 12.38 5.42 20.19
CA LYS A 3 12.35 6.07 18.88
C LYS A 3 12.22 4.95 17.84
N GLY A 4 11.01 4.77 17.31
CA GLY A 4 10.77 3.87 16.20
C GLY A 4 11.66 4.31 15.05
N LYS A 5 12.60 3.45 14.67
CA LYS A 5 13.38 3.59 13.45
C LYS A 5 12.33 3.65 12.33
N GLN A 6 12.14 4.82 11.72
CA GLN A 6 11.34 4.92 10.50
C GLN A 6 12.15 4.19 9.43
N ASP A 7 11.90 2.89 9.28
CA ASP A 7 12.42 2.16 8.14
C ASP A 7 11.92 2.85 6.88
N ALA A 8 12.80 3.03 5.89
CA ALA A 8 12.51 3.74 4.66
C ALA A 8 11.22 3.20 4.05
N ALA A 9 10.31 4.10 3.71
CA ALA A 9 9.02 3.70 3.16
C ALA A 9 9.20 2.94 1.85
N VAL A 10 8.41 1.87 1.67
CA VAL A 10 8.46 1.02 0.47
C VAL A 10 7.16 1.18 -0.31
N MET A 11 7.24 1.05 -1.62
CA MET A 11 6.09 1.17 -2.51
C MET A 11 5.59 -0.21 -2.94
N ILE A 12 4.28 -0.39 -3.00
CA ILE A 12 3.62 -1.59 -3.51
C ILE A 12 2.76 -1.22 -4.73
N PRO A 13 2.82 -1.96 -5.85
CA PRO A 13 1.96 -1.73 -6.99
C PRO A 13 0.50 -2.04 -6.64
N CYS A 14 -0.42 -1.18 -7.07
CA CYS A 14 -1.85 -1.29 -6.77
C CYS A 14 -2.71 -0.63 -7.84
N LYS A 15 -4.02 -0.87 -7.78
CA LYS A 15 -5.02 -0.03 -8.44
C LYS A 15 -5.45 1.09 -7.51
N VAL A 16 -5.58 2.30 -8.02
CA VAL A 16 -5.96 3.50 -7.27
C VAL A 16 -7.28 4.05 -7.82
N ALA A 17 -8.21 4.37 -6.92
CA ALA A 17 -9.46 5.05 -7.23
C ALA A 17 -9.68 6.23 -6.28
N LEU A 18 -10.63 7.10 -6.61
CA LEU A 18 -11.07 8.17 -5.71
C LEU A 18 -11.74 7.60 -4.46
N GLY A 19 -11.45 8.18 -3.30
CA GLY A 19 -12.16 7.93 -2.04
C GLY A 19 -13.45 8.73 -1.91
N MET A 20 -14.03 8.72 -0.71
CA MET A 20 -15.23 9.51 -0.42
C MET A 20 -14.87 11.00 -0.27
N PHE A 21 -13.70 11.27 0.30
CA PHE A 21 -13.16 12.63 0.46
C PHE A 21 -12.10 12.94 -0.60
N SER A 22 -11.84 14.24 -0.84
CA SER A 22 -10.95 14.71 -1.91
C SER A 22 -9.48 14.31 -1.70
N ASP A 23 -9.07 14.18 -0.45
CA ASP A 23 -7.74 13.77 0.00
C ASP A 23 -7.63 12.24 0.17
N GLU A 24 -8.73 11.49 -0.05
CA GLU A 24 -8.72 10.05 0.06
C GLU A 24 -8.54 9.34 -1.28
N ARG A 25 -7.84 8.22 -1.22
CA ARG A 25 -7.68 7.28 -2.32
C ARG A 25 -7.97 5.88 -1.83
N VAL A 26 -8.72 5.14 -2.64
CA VAL A 26 -8.94 3.71 -2.42
C VAL A 26 -7.86 2.96 -3.18
N VAL A 27 -7.08 2.14 -2.48
CA VAL A 27 -6.05 1.30 -3.08
C VAL A 27 -6.46 -0.16 -3.03
N VAL A 28 -6.26 -0.86 -4.14
CA VAL A 28 -6.46 -2.31 -4.24
C VAL A 28 -5.13 -2.95 -4.60
N VAL A 29 -4.57 -3.67 -3.63
CA VAL A 29 -3.37 -4.48 -3.81
C VAL A 29 -3.79 -5.91 -4.15
N GLU A 30 -3.37 -6.39 -5.32
CA GLU A 30 -3.58 -7.79 -5.72
C GLU A 30 -2.33 -8.60 -5.39
N LEU A 31 -2.48 -9.59 -4.52
CA LEU A 31 -1.40 -10.51 -4.17
C LEU A 31 -1.35 -11.70 -5.13
N PRO A 32 -0.18 -12.36 -5.30
CA PRO A 32 -0.05 -13.47 -6.24
C PRO A 32 -0.88 -14.71 -5.92
N ASP A 33 -1.44 -14.79 -4.70
CA ASP A 33 -2.38 -15.82 -4.26
C ASP A 33 -3.85 -15.44 -4.54
N ASN A 34 -4.08 -14.47 -5.42
CA ASN A 34 -5.39 -13.90 -5.78
C ASN A 34 -6.13 -13.21 -4.64
N ARG A 35 -5.49 -12.95 -3.48
CA ARG A 35 -6.08 -12.11 -2.45
C ARG A 35 -6.06 -10.65 -2.90
N LYS A 36 -7.20 -9.97 -2.76
CA LYS A 36 -7.31 -8.54 -2.95
C LYS A 36 -7.43 -7.85 -1.61
N ILE A 37 -6.60 -6.84 -1.41
CA ILE A 37 -6.56 -6.06 -0.18
C ILE A 37 -6.94 -4.65 -0.54
N CYS A 38 -8.01 -4.17 0.09
CA CYS A 38 -8.51 -2.83 -0.09
C CYS A 38 -8.14 -2.00 1.13
N ALA A 39 -7.64 -0.79 0.90
CA ALA A 39 -7.36 0.17 1.96
C ALA A 39 -7.74 1.58 1.50
N ILE A 40 -8.09 2.44 2.45
CA ILE A 40 -8.25 3.88 2.23
C ILE A 40 -6.97 4.54 2.73
N VAL A 41 -6.38 5.38 1.89
CA VAL A 41 -5.14 6.09 2.19
C VAL A 41 -5.26 7.56 1.81
N ASP A 42 -4.44 8.38 2.45
CA ASP A 42 -4.23 9.77 2.06
C ASP A 42 -3.59 9.85 0.66
N GLU A 43 -3.98 10.84 -0.13
CA GLU A 43 -3.47 11.04 -1.50
C GLU A 43 -1.95 11.21 -1.55
N GLY A 44 -1.34 11.78 -0.50
CA GLY A 44 0.11 11.94 -0.39
C GLY A 44 0.87 10.63 -0.26
N ARG A 45 0.16 9.51 -0.01
CA ARG A 45 0.75 8.15 0.08
C ARG A 45 0.61 7.34 -1.20
N VAL A 46 0.05 7.91 -2.26
CA VAL A 46 -0.04 7.22 -3.56
C VAL A 46 0.72 7.97 -4.64
N LYS A 47 1.29 7.20 -5.56
CA LYS A 47 1.91 7.70 -6.79
C LYS A 47 1.18 7.13 -7.98
N VAL A 48 0.66 8.01 -8.81
CA VAL A 48 -0.05 7.70 -10.05
C VAL A 48 0.48 8.59 -11.16
N ASP A 49 0.49 8.09 -12.40
CA ASP A 49 0.89 8.91 -13.56
C ASP A 49 -0.20 9.93 -13.94
N ARG A 50 -1.44 9.64 -13.56
CA ARG A 50 -2.61 10.51 -13.74
C ARG A 50 -3.61 10.28 -12.62
N ASP A 51 -4.37 11.32 -12.29
CA ASP A 51 -5.47 11.17 -11.33
C ASP A 51 -6.61 10.31 -11.90
N PRO A 52 -7.20 9.43 -11.07
CA PRO A 52 -8.40 8.69 -11.44
C PRO A 52 -9.62 9.62 -11.52
N ARG A 53 -10.51 9.35 -12.47
CA ARG A 53 -11.84 9.99 -12.55
C ARG A 53 -12.88 9.25 -11.68
N PRO A 54 -14.04 9.87 -11.41
CA PRO A 54 -15.13 9.16 -10.73
C PRO A 54 -15.52 7.86 -11.44
N GLY A 55 -15.52 6.75 -10.69
CA GLY A 55 -15.81 5.41 -11.20
C GLY A 55 -14.63 4.71 -11.93
N GLU A 56 -13.47 5.36 -12.03
CA GLU A 56 -12.29 4.83 -12.69
C GLU A 56 -11.28 4.25 -11.69
N GLN A 57 -10.53 3.25 -12.14
CA GLN A 57 -9.32 2.77 -11.46
C GLN A 57 -8.11 2.96 -12.38
N VAL A 58 -7.01 3.46 -11.81
CA VAL A 58 -5.73 3.63 -12.52
C VAL A 58 -4.64 2.79 -11.87
N ASP A 59 -3.61 2.45 -12.63
CA ASP A 59 -2.41 1.84 -12.08
C ASP A 59 -1.61 2.85 -11.28
N GLY A 60 -1.05 2.40 -10.16
CA GLY A 60 -0.25 3.25 -9.30
C GLY A 60 0.51 2.45 -8.24
N TRP A 61 1.02 3.19 -7.28
CA TRP A 61 1.83 2.66 -6.19
C TRP A 61 1.35 3.27 -4.88
N VAL A 62 1.31 2.47 -3.82
CA VAL A 62 1.02 2.93 -2.47
C VAL A 62 2.25 2.80 -1.58
N GLU A 63 2.52 3.85 -0.82
CA GLU A 63 3.56 3.90 0.19
C GLU A 63 3.13 3.15 1.45
N VAL A 64 3.96 2.22 1.91
CA VAL A 64 3.74 1.42 3.11
C VAL A 64 4.99 1.35 3.97
N ALA A 65 4.80 1.16 5.28
CA ALA A 65 5.90 0.97 6.21
C ALA A 65 6.22 -0.53 6.32
N PRO A 66 7.46 -0.96 6.03
CA PRO A 66 7.87 -2.33 6.32
C PRO A 66 8.01 -2.52 7.84
N VAL A 67 7.40 -3.59 8.37
CA VAL A 67 7.48 -3.97 9.79
C VAL A 67 8.51 -5.07 10.00
N LYS A 68 8.56 -6.03 9.06
CA LYS A 68 9.49 -7.15 9.09
C LYS A 68 9.81 -7.60 7.68
N ILE A 69 11.09 -7.53 7.30
CA ILE A 69 11.57 -8.06 6.03
C ILE A 69 12.18 -9.45 6.27
N ALA A 70 11.72 -10.44 5.52
CA ALA A 70 12.32 -11.76 5.39
C ALA A 70 12.75 -11.98 3.93
N LYS A 71 13.46 -13.07 3.65
CA LYS A 71 14.03 -13.36 2.32
C LYS A 71 13.00 -13.22 1.18
N ASP A 72 11.83 -13.87 1.35
CA ASP A 72 10.82 -13.99 0.28
C ASP A 72 9.52 -13.23 0.58
N SER A 73 9.40 -12.64 1.77
CA SER A 73 8.19 -11.93 2.19
C SER A 73 8.50 -10.77 3.12
N CYS A 74 7.64 -9.76 3.10
CA CYS A 74 7.66 -8.63 4.00
C CYS A 74 6.29 -8.49 4.66
N VAL A 75 6.28 -8.19 5.95
CA VAL A 75 5.09 -7.71 6.65
C VAL A 75 5.11 -6.20 6.58
N VAL A 76 4.05 -5.61 6.03
CA VAL A 76 3.86 -4.17 5.89
C VAL A 76 2.63 -3.73 6.68
N ASP A 77 2.65 -2.49 7.19
CA ASP A 77 1.48 -1.84 7.75
C ASP A 77 0.76 -1.05 6.65
N LEU A 78 -0.51 -1.37 6.42
CA LEU A 78 -1.39 -0.56 5.58
C LEU A 78 -2.04 0.54 6.43
N PRO A 79 -2.12 1.80 5.94
CA PRO A 79 -2.53 2.95 6.75
C PRO A 79 -3.94 2.83 7.35
N GLN A 80 -4.88 2.25 6.61
CA GLN A 80 -6.21 1.90 7.10
C GLN A 80 -6.66 0.58 6.44
N PRO A 81 -6.49 -0.57 7.09
CA PRO A 81 -6.97 -1.82 6.52
C PRO A 81 -8.50 -1.81 6.44
N SER A 82 -9.06 -2.38 5.37
CA SER A 82 -10.49 -2.71 5.35
C SER A 82 -10.85 -3.62 6.54
N LEU A 83 -12.11 -3.57 6.98
CA LEU A 83 -12.65 -4.32 8.13
C LEU A 83 -12.40 -5.85 8.09
N THR A 84 -11.93 -6.39 6.97
CA THR A 84 -11.76 -7.82 6.71
C THR A 84 -10.34 -8.35 6.92
N GLN A 85 -9.31 -7.48 7.02
CA GLN A 85 -7.93 -7.91 7.29
C GLN A 85 -7.28 -6.99 8.32
N GLY A 86 -6.40 -7.51 9.18
CA GLY A 86 -5.68 -6.68 10.14
C GLY A 86 -4.72 -5.70 9.45
N ALA A 87 -4.23 -4.70 10.19
CA ALA A 87 -3.33 -3.66 9.66
C ALA A 87 -2.04 -4.19 9.03
N ARG A 88 -1.62 -5.40 9.44
CA ARG A 88 -0.42 -6.07 8.97
C ARG A 88 -0.72 -7.04 7.85
N VAL A 89 -0.16 -6.74 6.69
CA VAL A 89 -0.28 -7.58 5.51
C VAL A 89 1.07 -8.20 5.18
N ARG A 90 1.08 -9.52 4.94
CA ARG A 90 2.24 -10.19 4.37
C ARG A 90 2.19 -10.11 2.85
N VAL A 91 3.19 -9.47 2.26
CA VAL A 91 3.39 -9.35 0.81
C VAL A 91 4.71 -10.00 0.39
N PRO A 92 4.82 -10.54 -0.84
CA PRO A 92 6.11 -10.97 -1.40
C PRO A 92 7.09 -9.80 -1.55
N THR A 93 8.36 -10.00 -1.20
CA THR A 93 9.41 -8.96 -1.33
C THR A 93 9.57 -8.45 -2.76
N ARG A 94 9.32 -9.29 -3.77
CA ARG A 94 9.35 -8.91 -5.20
C ARG A 94 8.33 -7.82 -5.59
N LEU A 95 7.31 -7.56 -4.76
CA LEU A 95 6.35 -6.49 -4.98
C LEU A 95 6.79 -5.15 -4.38
N LEU A 96 7.88 -5.14 -3.60
CA LEU A 96 8.37 -3.92 -2.96
C LEU A 96 9.34 -3.20 -3.89
N VAL A 97 9.14 -1.89 -4.05
CA VAL A 97 10.07 -0.99 -4.72
C VAL A 97 10.50 0.10 -3.74
N GLY A 98 11.77 0.49 -3.77
CA GLY A 98 12.33 1.52 -2.87
C GLY A 98 13.00 0.99 -1.60
N ALA A 99 12.95 -0.33 -1.34
CA ALA A 99 13.86 -0.97 -0.40
C ALA A 99 15.23 -1.19 -1.08
N ALA A 100 15.98 -0.11 -1.31
CA ALA A 100 17.38 -0.22 -1.67
C ALA A 100 18.22 -0.41 -0.40
N SER A 101 18.80 -1.60 -0.30
CA SER A 101 20.13 -1.95 0.25
C SER A 101 20.65 -1.21 1.49
#